data_AF-A0A2M7VMI4-F1
#
_entry.id   AF-A0A2M7VMI4-F1
#
_cell.length_a   1.000
_cell.length_b   1.000
_cell.length_c   1.000
_cell.angle_alpha   90.00
_cell.angle_beta   90.00
_cell.angle_gamma   90.00
#
_symmetry.space_group_name_H-M   'P 1'
#
loop_
_entity.id
_entity.type
_entity.pdbx_description
1 polymer ?
#
loop_
_entity_poly.entity_id
_entity_poly.type
_entity_poly.pdbx_seq_one_letter_code
_entity_poly.pdbx_strand_id
1 'polypeptide(L)'
;KIHYAVHGQTAAEVIFSRANAEKEFMGLMTFVGERPYLKDITIAKNYLDEKELRALGQIVSGYLDFAERQAEREQTMTMKDWAAHLDRILTMSGENLLQGAGAISHEKAVEKATAEYKKYQQKTLSEAEKNYLESLKAIEKKAKNKK
;
A
#
# COMPACT_ATOMS: atom_id res chain seq x y z
N LYS A 1 -9.71 -5.42 8.84
CA LYS A 1 -11.09 -5.85 8.55
C LYS A 1 -11.54 -5.41 7.16
N ILE A 2 -11.56 -4.11 6.85
CA ILE A 2 -11.98 -3.60 5.52
C ILE A 2 -11.14 -4.19 4.36
N HIS A 3 -9.81 -4.24 4.49
CA HIS A 3 -8.95 -4.93 3.52
C HIS A 3 -9.42 -6.36 3.22
N TYR A 4 -9.73 -7.13 4.27
CA TYR A 4 -10.17 -8.50 4.11
C TYR A 4 -11.54 -8.61 3.45
N ALA A 5 -12.46 -7.71 3.79
CA ALA A 5 -13.77 -7.63 3.15
C ALA A 5 -13.63 -7.45 1.63
N VAL A 6 -12.81 -6.49 1.19
CA VAL A 6 -12.70 -6.13 -0.23
C VAL A 6 -11.99 -7.20 -1.09
N HIS A 7 -10.93 -7.81 -0.58
CA HIS A 7 -10.04 -8.65 -1.40
C HIS A 7 -9.55 -9.93 -0.71
N GLY A 8 -10.22 -10.36 0.38
CA GLY A 8 -9.98 -11.64 1.05
C GLY A 8 -8.62 -11.77 1.74
N GLN A 9 -7.89 -10.67 1.90
CA GLN A 9 -6.56 -10.64 2.50
C GLN A 9 -6.46 -9.53 3.54
N THR A 10 -5.72 -9.76 4.61
CA THR A 10 -5.31 -8.71 5.53
C THR A 10 -4.34 -7.74 4.85
N ALA A 11 -4.21 -6.52 5.39
CA ALA A 11 -3.25 -5.54 4.87
C ALA A 11 -1.81 -6.09 4.81
N ALA A 12 -1.41 -6.87 5.81
CA ALA A 12 -0.10 -7.52 5.87
C ALA A 12 0.05 -8.58 4.76
N GLU A 13 -0.97 -9.40 4.52
CA GLU A 13 -0.97 -10.40 3.45
C GLU A 13 -0.94 -9.76 2.06
N VAL A 14 -1.60 -8.62 1.85
CA VAL A 14 -1.51 -7.86 0.59
C VAL A 14 -0.08 -7.41 0.34
N ILE A 15 0.53 -6.73 1.31
CA ILE A 15 1.93 -6.26 1.18
C ILE A 15 2.85 -7.45 0.91
N PHE A 16 2.72 -8.51 1.71
CA PHE A 16 3.55 -9.70 1.58
C PHE A 16 3.38 -10.38 0.22
N SER A 17 2.15 -10.51 -0.29
CA SER A 17 1.89 -11.22 -1.55
C SER A 17 2.21 -10.39 -2.80
N ARG A 18 2.00 -9.07 -2.74
CA ARG A 18 2.11 -8.19 -3.91
C ARG A 18 3.45 -7.48 -4.06
N ALA A 19 4.19 -7.25 -2.97
CA ALA A 19 5.53 -6.65 -3.04
C ALA A 19 6.52 -7.59 -3.78
N ASN A 20 7.02 -7.14 -4.93
CA ASN A 20 7.92 -7.92 -5.78
C ASN A 20 8.84 -7.00 -6.60
N ALA A 21 10.16 -7.11 -6.41
CA ALA A 21 11.18 -6.29 -7.07
C ALA A 21 11.30 -6.49 -8.58
N GLU A 22 10.76 -7.58 -9.13
CA GLU A 22 10.75 -7.86 -10.58
C GLU A 22 9.62 -7.12 -11.31
N LYS A 23 8.60 -6.64 -10.56
CA LYS A 23 7.49 -5.89 -11.15
C LYS A 23 7.85 -4.41 -11.26
N GLU A 24 7.21 -3.74 -12.21
CA GLU A 24 7.27 -2.28 -12.33
C GLU A 24 6.81 -1.64 -11.01
N PHE A 25 7.59 -0.66 -10.54
CA PHE A 25 7.39 -0.01 -9.24
C PHE A 25 7.17 -0.97 -8.07
N MET A 26 7.78 -2.16 -8.12
CA MET A 26 7.60 -3.24 -7.15
C MET A 26 6.18 -3.80 -7.00
N GLY A 27 5.31 -3.55 -7.96
CA GLY A 27 3.90 -3.91 -7.91
C GLY A 27 3.02 -2.86 -7.22
N LEU A 28 3.54 -1.68 -6.90
CA LEU A 28 2.71 -0.55 -6.46
C LEU A 28 1.91 0.01 -7.64
N MET A 29 0.64 0.25 -7.40
CA MET A 29 -0.30 0.86 -8.34
C MET A 29 -0.42 2.38 -8.11
N THR A 30 -0.25 2.84 -6.87
CA THR A 30 -0.36 4.26 -6.50
C THR A 30 0.74 4.65 -5.52
N PHE A 31 1.49 5.71 -5.82
CA PHE A 31 2.48 6.31 -4.92
C PHE A 31 2.74 7.76 -5.34
N VAL A 32 3.38 8.54 -4.45
CA VAL A 32 3.68 9.95 -4.71
C VAL A 32 5.12 10.10 -5.19
N GLY A 33 5.31 10.67 -6.38
CA GLY A 33 6.60 10.92 -7.00
C GLY A 33 6.89 10.01 -8.20
N GLU A 34 8.11 10.06 -8.71
CA GLU A 34 8.50 9.30 -9.90
C GLU A 34 8.82 7.83 -9.61
N ARG A 35 9.11 7.51 -8.34
CA ARG A 35 9.49 6.16 -7.90
C ARG A 35 8.97 5.88 -6.49
N PRO A 36 8.68 4.61 -6.16
CA PRO A 36 8.26 4.24 -4.83
C PRO A 36 9.39 4.46 -3.81
N TYR A 37 9.04 4.98 -2.64
CA TYR A 37 9.92 5.07 -1.48
C TYR A 37 9.59 3.99 -0.44
N LEU A 38 10.47 3.86 0.56
CA LEU A 38 10.31 2.89 1.64
C LEU A 38 9.02 3.09 2.46
N LYS A 39 8.47 4.31 2.50
CA LYS A 39 7.15 4.56 3.10
C LYS A 39 6.02 3.93 2.28
N ASP A 40 6.13 3.94 0.95
CA ASP A 40 5.05 3.56 0.06
C ASP A 40 4.86 2.03 0.03
N ILE A 41 5.95 1.27 0.16
CA ILE A 41 5.92 -0.21 0.19
C ILE A 41 5.27 -0.78 1.46
N THR A 42 5.12 0.03 2.52
CA THR A 42 4.50 -0.40 3.78
C THR A 42 2.98 -0.17 3.79
N ILE A 43 2.44 0.48 2.76
CA ILE A 43 1.04 0.86 2.67
C ILE A 43 0.32 -0.14 1.76
N ALA A 44 -0.53 -0.99 2.35
CA ALA A 44 -1.28 -2.01 1.58
C ALA A 44 -2.17 -1.39 0.49
N LYS A 45 -2.77 -0.23 0.74
CA LYS A 45 -3.59 0.52 -0.23
C LYS A 45 -2.85 0.77 -1.54
N ASN A 46 -1.53 1.00 -1.49
CA ASN A 46 -0.73 1.31 -2.67
C ASN A 46 -0.57 0.13 -3.63
N TYR A 47 -0.91 -1.08 -3.18
CA TYR A 47 -0.89 -2.30 -3.99
C TYR A 47 -2.27 -2.69 -4.53
N LEU A 48 -3.32 -1.90 -4.26
CA LEU A 48 -4.68 -2.19 -4.70
C LEU A 48 -4.93 -1.67 -6.11
N ASP A 49 -5.70 -2.42 -6.89
CA ASP A 49 -6.18 -1.93 -8.18
C ASP A 49 -7.32 -0.91 -8.01
N GLU A 50 -7.76 -0.30 -9.12
CA GLU A 50 -8.80 0.73 -9.08
C GLU A 50 -10.14 0.21 -8.54
N LYS A 51 -10.50 -1.05 -8.83
CA LYS A 51 -11.77 -1.65 -8.39
C LYS A 51 -11.74 -1.90 -6.90
N GLU A 52 -10.65 -2.51 -6.40
CA GLU A 52 -10.42 -2.73 -4.98
C GLU A 52 -10.37 -1.41 -4.21
N LEU A 53 -9.65 -0.42 -4.74
CA LEU A 53 -9.55 0.89 -4.09
C LEU A 53 -10.90 1.60 -4.03
N ARG A 54 -11.71 1.49 -5.09
CA ARG A 54 -13.07 2.04 -5.14
C ARG A 54 -13.99 1.35 -4.14
N ALA A 55 -13.99 0.02 -4.09
CA ALA A 55 -14.79 -0.74 -3.13
C ALA A 55 -14.40 -0.41 -1.68
N LEU A 56 -13.09 -0.33 -1.40
CA LEU A 56 -12.59 0.12 -0.10
C LEU A 56 -13.09 1.52 0.24
N GLY A 57 -13.04 2.45 -0.71
CA GLY A 57 -13.57 3.81 -0.55
C GLY A 57 -15.06 3.84 -0.20
N GLN A 58 -15.88 3.07 -0.91
CA GLN A 58 -17.33 2.99 -0.67
C GLN A 58 -17.66 2.48 0.74
N ILE A 59 -16.96 1.45 1.21
CA ILE A 59 -17.14 0.91 2.56
C ILE A 59 -16.76 1.95 3.62
N VAL A 60 -15.60 2.61 3.43
CA VAL A 60 -15.12 3.63 4.37
C VAL A 60 -16.07 4.82 4.43
N SER A 61 -16.52 5.34 3.28
CA SER A 61 -17.50 6.42 3.22
C SER A 61 -18.80 6.03 3.92
N GLY A 62 -19.38 4.86 3.60
CA GLY A 62 -20.62 4.41 4.24
C GLY A 62 -20.49 4.23 5.76
N TYR A 63 -19.31 3.84 6.24
CA TYR A 63 -19.04 3.76 7.68
C TYR A 63 -18.97 5.15 8.34
N LEU A 64 -18.37 6.14 7.66
CA LEU A 64 -18.31 7.52 8.15
C LEU A 64 -19.69 8.17 8.17
N ASP A 65 -20.50 7.99 7.13
CA ASP A 65 -21.89 8.49 7.09
C ASP A 65 -22.74 7.88 8.22
N PHE A 66 -22.52 6.59 8.51
CA PHE A 66 -23.14 5.93 9.66
C PHE A 66 -22.70 6.59 10.97
N ALA A 67 -21.41 6.82 11.15
CA ALA A 67 -20.86 7.42 12.37
C ALA A 67 -21.35 8.85 12.58
N GLU A 68 -21.43 9.65 11.51
CA GLU A 68 -21.98 11.00 11.52
C GLU A 68 -23.43 10.99 12.01
N ARG A 69 -24.28 10.10 11.48
CA ARG A 69 -25.68 9.98 11.96
C ARG A 69 -25.81 9.55 13.42
N GLN A 70 -24.87 8.76 13.96
CA GLN A 70 -24.89 8.44 15.39
C GLN A 70 -24.50 9.65 16.24
N ALA A 71 -23.51 10.42 15.78
CA ALA A 71 -23.10 11.65 16.43
C ALA A 71 -24.22 12.70 16.44
N GLU A 72 -24.91 12.90 15.31
CA GLU A 72 -26.08 13.81 15.21
C GLU A 72 -27.23 13.42 16.15
N ARG A 73 -27.37 12.14 16.45
CA ARG A 73 -28.39 11.61 17.38
C ARG A 73 -27.93 11.63 18.84
N GLU A 74 -26.76 12.18 19.11
CA GLU A 74 -26.12 12.19 20.44
C GLU A 74 -26.01 10.79 21.06
N GLN A 75 -25.91 9.75 20.22
CA GLN A 75 -25.75 8.39 20.70
C GLN A 75 -24.31 8.15 21.13
N THR A 76 -24.10 7.97 22.43
CA THR A 76 -22.80 7.58 22.98
C THR A 76 -22.49 6.15 22.56
N MET A 77 -21.36 5.96 21.88
CA MET A 77 -20.89 4.64 21.46
C MET A 77 -19.50 4.35 22.00
N THR A 78 -19.28 3.11 22.43
CA THR A 78 -17.95 2.61 22.80
C THR A 78 -17.20 2.11 21.57
N MET A 79 -15.87 1.96 21.68
CA MET A 79 -15.06 1.35 20.61
C MET A 79 -15.52 -0.09 20.26
N LYS A 80 -16.11 -0.80 21.22
CA LYS A 80 -16.68 -2.13 20.98
C LYS A 80 -17.93 -2.06 20.10
N ASP A 81 -18.79 -1.06 20.33
CA ASP A 81 -19.99 -0.85 19.53
C ASP A 81 -19.62 -0.50 18.09
N TRP A 82 -18.65 0.41 17.92
CA TRP A 82 -18.10 0.75 16.60
C TRP A 82 -17.58 -0.47 15.83
N ALA A 83 -16.81 -1.33 16.50
CA ALA A 83 -16.31 -2.57 15.89
C ALA A 83 -17.45 -3.52 15.48
N ALA A 84 -18.48 -3.67 16.33
CA ALA A 84 -19.64 -4.51 16.02
C ALA A 84 -20.49 -3.95 14.86
N HIS A 85 -20.63 -2.63 14.78
CA HIS A 85 -21.32 -1.97 13.68
C HIS A 85 -20.57 -2.11 12.36
N LEU A 86 -19.25 -1.99 12.37
CA LEU A 86 -18.43 -2.26 11.19
C LEU A 86 -18.64 -3.71 10.71
N ASP A 87 -18.62 -4.68 11.62
CA ASP A 87 -18.84 -6.09 11.27
C ASP A 87 -20.23 -6.31 10.65
N ARG A 88 -21.27 -5.64 11.18
CA ARG A 88 -22.62 -5.67 10.60
C ARG A 88 -22.68 -5.04 9.21
N ILE A 89 -22.08 -3.88 9.01
CA ILE A 89 -22.07 -3.18 7.71
C ILE A 89 -21.42 -4.08 6.65
N LEU A 90 -20.26 -4.64 6.96
CA LEU A 90 -19.55 -5.56 6.06
C LEU A 90 -20.39 -6.81 5.73
N THR A 91 -21.04 -7.40 6.74
CA THR A 91 -21.88 -8.59 6.51
C THR A 91 -23.12 -8.25 5.68
N MET A 92 -23.76 -7.11 5.94
CA MET A 92 -24.95 -6.66 5.22
C MET A 92 -24.65 -6.30 3.76
N SER A 93 -23.44 -5.82 3.45
CA SER A 93 -22.99 -5.60 2.08
C SER A 93 -22.59 -6.88 1.35
N GLY A 94 -22.67 -8.05 2.01
CA GLY A 94 -22.33 -9.34 1.43
C GLY A 94 -20.85 -9.70 1.51
N GLU A 95 -20.06 -8.96 2.28
CA GLU A 95 -18.62 -9.17 2.39
C GLU A 95 -18.26 -10.19 3.46
N ASN A 96 -17.16 -10.90 3.24
CA ASN A 96 -16.65 -11.87 4.21
C ASN A 96 -15.90 -11.18 5.35
N LEU A 97 -16.24 -11.57 6.58
CA LEU A 97 -15.50 -11.13 7.76
C LEU A 97 -14.24 -11.96 7.95
N LEU A 98 -13.16 -11.28 8.36
CA LEU A 98 -11.92 -11.94 8.75
C LEU A 98 -12.18 -12.83 9.98
N GLN A 99 -11.99 -14.14 9.82
CA GLN A 99 -12.00 -15.09 10.94
C GLN A 99 -10.58 -15.24 11.47
N GLY A 100 -10.31 -14.66 12.65
CA GLY A 100 -9.00 -14.71 13.30
C GLY A 100 -8.07 -13.55 12.93
N ALA A 101 -6.75 -13.80 12.93
CA ALA A 101 -5.71 -12.77 12.78
C ALA A 101 -5.07 -12.71 11.38
N GLY A 102 -5.44 -13.60 10.46
CA GLY A 102 -4.72 -13.82 9.21
C GLY A 102 -3.49 -14.72 9.38
N ALA A 103 -2.81 -15.05 8.28
CA ALA A 103 -1.66 -15.94 8.26
C ALA A 103 -0.31 -15.22 8.39
N ILE A 104 -0.24 -13.94 8.04
CA ILE A 104 1.01 -13.16 7.98
C ILE A 104 0.97 -11.99 8.97
N SER A 105 2.00 -11.87 9.80
CA SER A 105 2.17 -10.73 10.70
C SER A 105 2.64 -9.48 9.95
N HIS A 106 2.33 -8.31 10.50
CA HIS A 106 2.76 -7.03 9.94
C HIS A 106 4.29 -6.94 9.80
N GLU A 107 5.02 -7.38 10.82
CA GLU A 107 6.50 -7.40 10.81
C GLU A 107 7.06 -8.22 9.66
N LYS A 108 6.54 -9.45 9.44
CA LYS A 108 6.97 -10.30 8.33
C LYS A 108 6.66 -9.69 6.96
N ALA A 109 5.52 -9.00 6.84
CA ALA A 109 5.16 -8.30 5.62
C ALA A 109 6.12 -7.14 5.31
N VAL A 110 6.45 -6.33 6.30
CA VAL A 110 7.38 -5.20 6.17
C VAL A 110 8.81 -5.69 5.91
N GLU A 111 9.27 -6.73 6.59
CA GLU A 111 10.58 -7.32 6.36
C GLU A 111 10.73 -7.81 4.91
N LYS A 112 9.72 -8.54 4.41
CA LYS A 112 9.73 -8.96 3.00
C LYS A 112 9.72 -7.77 2.05
N ALA A 113 8.81 -6.81 2.24
CA ALA A 113 8.69 -5.65 1.37
C ALA A 113 9.99 -4.82 1.33
N THR A 114 10.65 -4.63 2.47
CA THR A 114 11.93 -3.92 2.55
C THR A 114 13.07 -4.70 1.89
N ALA A 115 13.09 -6.03 2.00
CA ALA A 115 14.05 -6.88 1.28
C ALA A 115 13.87 -6.76 -0.24
N GLU A 116 12.63 -6.81 -0.74
CA GLU A 116 12.31 -6.57 -2.15
C GLU A 116 12.68 -5.14 -2.57
N TYR A 117 12.50 -4.15 -1.69
CA TYR A 117 12.85 -2.77 -1.98
C TYR A 117 14.35 -2.58 -2.20
N LYS A 118 15.18 -3.24 -1.38
CA LYS A 118 16.63 -3.24 -1.57
C LYS A 118 17.03 -3.84 -2.93
N LYS A 119 16.40 -4.95 -3.34
CA LYS A 119 16.63 -5.55 -4.66
C LYS A 119 16.21 -4.61 -5.80
N TYR A 120 15.06 -3.94 -5.65
CA TYR A 120 14.57 -2.97 -6.63
C TYR A 120 15.49 -1.76 -6.78
N GLN A 121 16.00 -1.21 -5.66
CA GLN A 121 16.94 -0.10 -5.68
C GLN A 121 18.25 -0.48 -6.38
N GLN A 122 18.79 -1.67 -6.15
CA GLN A 122 20.01 -2.13 -6.83
C GLN A 122 19.86 -2.22 -8.36
N LYS A 123 18.66 -2.51 -8.85
CA LYS A 123 18.37 -2.56 -10.29
C LYS A 123 18.11 -1.20 -10.91
N THR A 124 17.62 -0.25 -10.11
CA THR A 124 17.08 1.00 -10.59
C THR A 124 17.99 2.16 -10.18
N LEU A 125 18.93 2.56 -11.05
CA LEU A 125 19.81 3.71 -10.79
C LEU A 125 19.00 4.96 -10.43
N SER A 126 19.26 5.52 -9.26
CA SER A 126 18.76 6.81 -8.79
C SER A 126 19.03 7.91 -9.83
N GLU A 127 18.19 8.94 -9.86
CA GLU A 127 18.41 10.09 -10.72
C GLU A 127 19.76 10.76 -10.47
N ALA A 128 20.18 10.84 -9.20
CA ALA A 128 21.51 11.32 -8.84
C ALA A 128 22.63 10.43 -9.42
N GLU A 129 22.45 9.11 -9.40
CA GLU A 129 23.42 8.16 -9.96
C GLU A 129 23.47 8.25 -11.50
N LYS A 130 22.31 8.44 -12.14
CA LYS A 130 22.21 8.70 -13.58
C LYS A 130 22.93 10.00 -13.95
N ASN A 131 22.62 11.10 -13.26
CA ASN A 131 23.23 12.41 -13.49
C ASN A 131 24.74 12.38 -13.26
N TYR A 132 25.20 11.66 -12.22
CA TYR A 132 26.61 11.44 -11.96
C TYR A 132 27.29 10.66 -13.10
N LEU A 133 26.70 9.54 -13.55
CA LEU A 133 27.18 8.77 -14.69
C LEU A 133 27.25 9.59 -15.99
N GLU A 134 26.26 10.44 -16.24
CA GLU A 134 26.27 11.35 -17.39
C GLU A 134 27.40 12.38 -17.28
N SER A 135 27.62 12.94 -16.08
CA SER A 135 28.73 13.86 -15.83
C SER A 135 30.09 13.21 -16.08
N LEU A 136 30.29 11.96 -15.64
CA LEU A 136 31.51 11.19 -15.90
C LEU A 136 31.72 10.95 -17.39
N LYS A 137 30.69 10.52 -18.12
CA LYS A 137 30.74 10.33 -19.58
C LYS A 137 31.10 11.62 -20.32
N ALA A 138 30.54 12.76 -19.88
CA ALA A 138 30.85 14.06 -20.46
C ALA A 138 32.31 14.47 -20.24
N ILE A 139 32.87 14.17 -19.06
CA ILE A 139 34.29 14.40 -18.74
C ILE A 139 35.20 13.50 -19.60
N GLU A 140 34.89 12.21 -19.72
CA GLU A 140 35.66 11.28 -20.57
C GLU A 140 35.68 11.74 -22.04
N LYS A 141 34.54 12.20 -22.56
CA LYS A 141 34.46 12.69 -23.95
C LYS A 141 35.31 13.94 -24.16
N LYS A 142 35.34 14.86 -23.19
CA LYS A 142 36.23 16.03 -23.22
C LYS A 142 37.71 15.65 -23.12
N ALA A 143 38.04 14.63 -22.33
CA ALA A 143 39.41 14.13 -22.22
C ALA A 143 39.88 13.43 -23.51
N LYS A 144 39.00 12.70 -24.21
CA LYS A 144 39.30 12.08 -25.51
C LYS A 144 39.45 13.09 -26.65
N ASN A 145 38.68 14.18 -26.65
CA ASN A 145 38.79 15.24 -27.67
C ASN A 145 39.99 16.17 -27.47
N LYS A 146 40.75 16.03 -26.37
CA LYS A 146 41.94 16.82 -26.06
C LYS A 146 43.26 16.11 -26.40
N LYS A 147 43.19 14.88 -26.93
CA LYS A 147 44.30 14.17 -27.58
C LYS A 147 44.16 14.29 -29.09
#